data_AF-A0A7K1E8X5-F1
#
_entry.id   AF-A0A7K1E8X5-F1
#
_cell.length_a   1.000
_cell.length_b   1.000
_cell.length_c   1.000
_cell.angle_alpha   90.00
_cell.angle_beta   90.00
_cell.angle_gamma   90.00
#
_symmetry.space_group_name_H-M   'P 1'
#
loop_
_entity.id
_entity.type
_entity.pdbx_description
1 polymer ?
#
loop_
_entity_poly.entity_id
_entity_poly.type
_entity_poly.pdbx_seq_one_letter_code
_entity_poly.pdbx_strand_id
1 'polypeptide(L)'
;MLNLSHPRLRGESGTVLMLMPAAVLIMFVLAAITVDLTAVRAGQQDLLAAATDAANDAATAGLDEAALRSGRGFELDPTRVWLVAVDALATKGILDSLSSGPDVTINQDGSVTVSLAKRVPHLFARALPGAPDDKLVLATATATVQQR
;
A
#
# COMPACT_ATOMS: atom_id res chain seq x y z
N MET A 1 -4.51 70.06 -16.96
CA MET A 1 -3.28 69.27 -17.14
C MET A 1 -3.21 68.28 -15.98
N LEU A 2 -3.46 66.98 -16.23
CA LEU A 2 -3.40 65.91 -15.22
C LEU A 2 -2.13 65.09 -15.47
N ASN A 3 -1.18 65.19 -14.53
CA ASN A 3 0.10 64.48 -14.61
C ASN A 3 -0.07 63.10 -13.94
N LEU A 4 -0.16 62.04 -14.76
CA LEU A 4 -0.22 60.66 -14.31
C LEU A 4 1.18 60.19 -13.90
N SER A 5 1.52 60.38 -12.63
CA SER A 5 2.72 59.81 -12.01
C SER A 5 2.67 58.29 -12.10
N HIS A 6 3.48 57.71 -12.99
CA HIS A 6 3.66 56.26 -13.08
C HIS A 6 4.39 55.77 -11.82
N PRO A 7 3.81 54.87 -11.02
CA PRO A 7 4.50 54.28 -9.89
C PRO A 7 5.73 53.51 -10.40
N ARG A 8 6.89 53.77 -9.79
CA ARG A 8 8.17 53.19 -10.19
C ARG A 8 8.21 51.70 -9.77
N LEU A 9 8.34 50.80 -10.74
CA LEU A 9 8.53 49.33 -10.67
C LEU A 9 9.69 48.83 -9.77
N ARG A 10 10.36 49.71 -9.02
CA ARG A 10 11.54 49.40 -8.20
C ARG A 10 11.20 48.59 -6.94
N GLY A 11 10.00 48.73 -6.39
CA GLY A 11 9.53 47.90 -5.25
C GLY A 11 9.13 46.49 -5.68
N GLU A 12 8.49 46.37 -6.85
CA GLU A 12 7.99 45.09 -7.39
C GLU A 12 9.14 44.13 -7.71
N SER A 13 10.24 44.63 -8.26
CA SER A 13 11.40 43.80 -8.63
C SER A 13 12.05 43.12 -7.41
N GLY A 14 12.13 43.82 -6.26
CA GLY A 14 12.67 43.25 -5.02
C GLY A 14 11.77 42.18 -4.42
N THR A 15 10.46 42.41 -4.44
CA THR A 15 9.46 41.42 -4.01
C THR A 15 9.49 40.19 -4.90
N VAL A 16 9.59 40.34 -6.23
CA VAL A 16 9.69 39.20 -7.17
C VAL A 16 10.98 38.40 -6.92
N LEU A 17 12.11 39.06 -6.68
CA LEU A 17 13.40 38.40 -6.39
C LEU A 17 13.39 37.61 -5.06
N MET A 18 12.50 37.95 -4.12
CA MET A 18 12.31 37.16 -2.89
C MET A 18 11.21 36.10 -3.03
N LEU A 19 10.08 36.41 -3.67
CA LEU A 19 8.92 35.52 -3.77
C LEU A 19 9.13 34.38 -4.77
N MET A 20 9.81 34.61 -5.90
CA MET A 20 10.00 33.56 -6.90
C MET A 20 10.84 32.40 -6.36
N PRO A 21 12.02 32.62 -5.73
CA PRO A 21 12.78 31.52 -5.13
C PRO A 21 12.01 30.83 -4.00
N ALA A 22 11.28 31.59 -3.18
CA ALA A 22 10.47 31.02 -2.11
C ALA A 22 9.35 30.12 -2.65
N ALA A 23 8.63 30.56 -3.68
CA ALA A 23 7.58 29.78 -4.32
C ALA A 23 8.13 28.50 -4.97
N VAL A 24 9.30 28.58 -5.60
CA VAL A 24 10.00 27.42 -6.17
C VAL A 24 10.39 26.42 -5.08
N LEU A 25 10.96 26.90 -3.96
CA LEU A 25 11.30 26.03 -2.82
C LEU A 25 10.07 25.35 -2.23
N ILE A 26 8.96 26.08 -2.07
CA ILE A 26 7.69 25.50 -1.60
C ILE A 26 7.21 24.42 -2.57
N MET A 27 7.25 24.68 -3.88
CA MET A 27 6.86 23.71 -4.89
C MET A 27 7.74 22.44 -4.83
N PHE A 28 9.06 22.59 -4.64
CA PHE A 28 9.96 21.45 -4.47
C PHE A 28 9.62 20.61 -3.24
N VAL A 29 9.33 21.26 -2.10
CA VAL A 29 8.93 20.55 -0.88
C VAL A 29 7.60 19.81 -1.09
N LEU A 30 6.60 20.46 -1.69
CA LEU A 30 5.32 19.81 -1.99
C LEU A 30 5.47 18.65 -2.98
N ALA A 31 6.34 18.79 -3.98
CA ALA A 31 6.62 17.72 -4.93
C ALA A 31 7.29 16.52 -4.24
N ALA A 32 8.28 16.76 -3.36
CA ALA A 32 8.94 15.70 -2.60
C ALA A 32 7.95 14.93 -1.71
N ILE A 33 7.08 15.65 -0.98
CA ILE A 33 6.01 15.05 -0.17
C ILE A 33 5.08 14.21 -1.05
N THR A 34 4.69 14.74 -2.21
CA THR A 34 3.81 14.05 -3.15
C THR A 34 4.43 12.74 -3.63
N VAL A 35 5.70 12.74 -3.99
CA VAL A 35 6.42 11.54 -4.45
C VAL A 35 6.48 10.49 -3.35
N ASP A 36 6.79 10.89 -2.12
CA ASP A 36 6.83 9.96 -0.97
C ASP A 36 5.46 9.33 -0.69
N LEU A 37 4.38 10.12 -0.72
CA LEU A 37 3.02 9.61 -0.51
C LEU A 37 2.58 8.67 -1.62
N THR A 38 2.96 8.96 -2.88
CA THR A 38 2.67 8.08 -4.02
C THR A 38 3.40 6.75 -3.88
N ALA A 39 4.66 6.73 -3.46
CA ALA A 39 5.40 5.50 -3.21
C ALA A 39 4.75 4.63 -2.11
N VAL A 40 4.33 5.26 -1.00
CA VAL A 40 3.60 4.58 0.08
C VAL A 40 2.27 4.01 -0.41
N ARG A 41 1.51 4.77 -1.20
CA ARG A 41 0.22 4.32 -1.74
C ARG A 41 0.37 3.18 -2.74
N ALA A 42 1.39 3.22 -3.60
CA ALA A 42 1.70 2.11 -4.50
C ALA A 42 2.00 0.84 -3.70
N GLY A 43 2.86 0.93 -2.67
CA GLY A 43 3.15 -0.21 -1.80
C GLY A 43 1.92 -0.74 -1.03
N GLN A 44 0.99 0.13 -0.63
CA GLN A 44 -0.29 -0.28 -0.04
C GLN A 44 -1.17 -1.06 -1.03
N GLN A 45 -1.28 -0.56 -2.27
CA GLN A 45 -2.09 -1.20 -3.30
C GLN A 45 -1.51 -2.54 -3.73
N ASP A 46 -0.19 -2.62 -3.90
CA ASP A 46 0.50 -3.88 -4.22
C ASP A 46 0.32 -4.91 -3.11
N LEU A 47 0.43 -4.49 -1.84
CA LEU A 47 0.23 -5.37 -0.69
C LEU A 47 -1.23 -5.86 -0.58
N LEU A 48 -2.20 -4.99 -0.87
CA LEU A 48 -3.61 -5.35 -0.90
C LEU A 48 -3.90 -6.36 -2.02
N ALA A 49 -3.38 -6.13 -3.23
CA ALA A 49 -3.52 -7.07 -4.33
C ALA A 49 -2.88 -8.43 -4.02
N ALA A 50 -1.74 -8.44 -3.31
CA ALA A 50 -1.12 -9.67 -2.82
C ALA A 50 -2.01 -10.40 -1.80
N ALA A 51 -2.57 -9.68 -0.82
CA ALA A 51 -3.47 -10.26 0.18
C ALA A 51 -4.75 -10.81 -0.46
N THR A 52 -5.35 -10.08 -1.41
CA THR A 52 -6.57 -10.50 -2.12
C THR A 52 -6.35 -11.78 -2.91
N ASP A 53 -5.27 -11.85 -3.69
CA ASP A 53 -4.99 -13.04 -4.50
C ASP A 53 -4.67 -14.24 -3.60
N ALA A 54 -3.85 -14.06 -2.55
CA ALA A 54 -3.56 -15.11 -1.59
C ALA A 54 -4.82 -15.61 -0.86
N ALA A 55 -5.72 -14.69 -0.47
CA ALA A 55 -6.99 -15.07 0.16
C ALA A 55 -7.90 -15.85 -0.80
N ASN A 56 -8.00 -15.41 -2.06
CA ASN A 56 -8.81 -16.08 -3.08
C ASN A 56 -8.27 -17.47 -3.43
N ASP A 57 -6.96 -17.59 -3.63
CA ASP A 57 -6.31 -18.87 -3.91
C ASP A 57 -6.47 -19.81 -2.72
N ALA A 58 -6.24 -19.32 -1.50
CA ALA A 58 -6.37 -20.12 -0.29
C ALA A 58 -7.83 -20.51 0.00
N ALA A 59 -8.81 -19.66 -0.27
CA ALA A 59 -10.22 -20.04 -0.16
C ALA A 59 -10.60 -21.11 -1.19
N THR A 60 -10.11 -20.99 -2.43
CA THR A 60 -10.49 -21.89 -3.53
C THR A 60 -9.76 -23.24 -3.45
N ALA A 61 -8.44 -23.21 -3.32
CA ALA A 61 -7.59 -24.39 -3.25
C ALA A 61 -7.38 -24.90 -1.82
N GLY A 62 -7.91 -24.24 -0.79
CA GLY A 62 -7.93 -24.75 0.58
C GLY A 62 -9.07 -25.71 0.88
N LEU A 63 -10.02 -25.87 -0.04
CA LEU A 63 -11.16 -26.77 0.11
C LEU A 63 -10.72 -28.22 0.31
N ASP A 64 -11.32 -28.90 1.29
CA ASP A 64 -11.22 -30.36 1.44
C ASP A 64 -12.06 -31.02 0.34
N GLU A 65 -11.36 -31.40 -0.73
CA GLU A 65 -11.96 -32.05 -1.88
C GLU A 65 -12.58 -33.42 -1.52
N ALA A 66 -12.07 -34.10 -0.48
CA ALA A 66 -12.66 -35.34 0.00
C ALA A 66 -13.98 -35.08 0.76
N ALA A 67 -14.06 -34.02 1.57
CA ALA A 67 -15.33 -33.58 2.18
C ALA A 67 -16.36 -33.18 1.12
N LEU A 68 -15.95 -32.42 0.11
CA LEU A 68 -16.81 -32.00 -0.98
C LEU A 68 -17.32 -33.19 -1.81
N ARG A 69 -16.42 -34.11 -2.20
CA ARG A 69 -16.79 -35.32 -2.97
C ARG A 69 -17.64 -36.31 -2.18
N SER A 70 -17.48 -36.36 -0.86
CA SER A 70 -18.28 -37.23 0.03
C SER A 70 -19.62 -36.61 0.42
N GLY A 71 -19.94 -35.39 -0.03
CA GLY A 71 -21.18 -34.69 0.33
C GLY A 71 -21.21 -34.18 1.77
N ARG A 72 -20.06 -34.18 2.48
CA ARG A 72 -19.93 -33.65 3.85
C ARG A 72 -19.96 -32.12 3.92
N GLY A 73 -19.90 -31.45 2.76
CA GLY A 73 -20.06 -30.01 2.63
C GLY A 73 -18.75 -29.28 2.34
N PHE A 74 -18.76 -27.97 2.58
CA PHE A 74 -17.61 -27.08 2.40
C PHE A 74 -16.81 -27.01 3.70
N GLU A 75 -15.73 -27.79 3.78
CA GLU A 75 -14.77 -27.75 4.89
C GLU A 75 -13.41 -27.30 4.33
N LEU A 76 -12.75 -26.37 5.02
CA LEU A 76 -11.42 -25.89 4.69
C LEU A 76 -10.39 -26.62 5.54
N ASP A 77 -9.33 -27.14 4.92
CA ASP A 77 -8.18 -27.69 5.67
C ASP A 77 -7.24 -26.53 6.05
N PRO A 78 -7.05 -26.25 7.36
CA PRO A 78 -6.17 -25.17 7.83
C PRO A 78 -4.74 -25.27 7.30
N THR A 79 -4.21 -26.49 7.17
CA THR A 79 -2.84 -26.71 6.68
C THR A 79 -2.75 -26.36 5.21
N ARG A 80 -3.75 -26.78 4.42
CA ARG A 80 -3.81 -26.51 2.98
C ARG A 80 -4.02 -25.03 2.69
N VAL A 81 -4.92 -24.38 3.41
CA VAL A 81 -5.16 -22.92 3.32
C VAL A 81 -3.86 -22.15 3.56
N TRP A 82 -3.14 -22.48 4.63
CA TRP A 82 -1.85 -21.85 4.93
C TRP A 82 -0.82 -22.06 3.81
N LEU A 83 -0.64 -23.30 3.36
CA LEU A 83 0.34 -23.63 2.32
C LEU A 83 0.05 -22.91 1.00
N VAL A 84 -1.22 -22.88 0.57
CA VAL A 84 -1.61 -22.18 -0.66
C VAL A 84 -1.42 -20.68 -0.53
N ALA A 85 -1.80 -20.08 0.59
CA ALA A 85 -1.58 -18.64 0.82
C ALA A 85 -0.10 -18.28 0.75
N VAL A 86 0.77 -19.07 1.40
CA VAL A 86 2.21 -18.86 1.39
C VAL A 86 2.80 -19.07 -0.01
N ASP A 87 2.37 -20.09 -0.74
CA ASP A 87 2.83 -20.37 -2.11
C ASP A 87 2.44 -19.25 -3.10
N ALA A 88 1.21 -18.71 -2.98
CA ALA A 88 0.77 -17.57 -3.76
C ALA A 88 1.63 -16.32 -3.48
N LEU A 89 1.94 -16.06 -2.21
CA LEU A 89 2.82 -14.95 -1.80
C LEU A 89 4.29 -15.17 -2.24
N ALA A 90 4.77 -16.42 -2.21
CA ALA A 90 6.10 -16.80 -2.67
C ALA A 90 6.24 -16.61 -4.18
N THR A 91 5.23 -17.02 -4.95
CA THR A 91 5.17 -16.86 -6.41
C THR A 91 5.19 -15.39 -6.81
N LYS A 92 4.55 -14.51 -6.03
CA LYS A 92 4.62 -13.05 -6.20
C LYS A 92 5.94 -12.43 -5.73
N GLY A 93 6.82 -13.19 -5.07
CA GLY A 93 8.11 -12.72 -4.57
C GLY A 93 8.01 -11.72 -3.42
N ILE A 94 6.90 -11.70 -2.67
CA ILE A 94 6.65 -10.67 -1.66
C ILE A 94 7.14 -11.07 -0.27
N LEU A 95 7.27 -12.38 0.01
CA LEU A 95 7.55 -12.92 1.34
C LEU A 95 8.77 -12.27 2.00
N ASP A 96 9.88 -12.14 1.26
CA ASP A 96 11.12 -11.54 1.77
C ASP A 96 11.00 -10.04 2.04
N SER A 97 9.98 -9.38 1.48
CA SER A 97 9.72 -7.96 1.65
C SER A 97 8.72 -7.64 2.77
N LEU A 98 8.15 -8.65 3.41
CA LEU A 98 7.22 -8.45 4.52
C LEU A 98 7.98 -8.11 5.81
N SER A 99 7.37 -7.26 6.63
CA SER A 99 7.89 -6.88 7.96
C SER A 99 7.77 -8.02 8.99
N SER A 100 6.84 -8.94 8.75
CA SER A 100 6.55 -10.10 9.57
C SER A 100 5.99 -11.21 8.66
N GLY A 101 5.95 -12.44 9.14
CA GLY A 101 5.27 -13.51 8.42
C GLY A 101 3.81 -13.16 8.09
N PRO A 102 3.25 -13.71 7.00
CA PRO A 102 1.84 -13.51 6.66
C PRO A 102 0.96 -14.09 7.77
N ASP A 103 -0.15 -13.43 8.08
CA ASP A 103 -1.14 -13.96 9.01
C ASP A 103 -2.35 -14.44 8.21
N VAL A 104 -2.68 -15.72 8.32
CA VAL A 104 -3.77 -16.36 7.57
C VAL A 104 -4.70 -17.01 8.56
N THR A 105 -5.95 -16.56 8.57
CA THR A 105 -6.98 -17.03 9.49
C THR A 105 -8.18 -17.54 8.71
N ILE A 106 -8.70 -18.70 9.08
CA ILE A 106 -9.99 -19.20 8.63
C ILE A 106 -11.05 -18.69 9.62
N ASN A 107 -12.02 -17.95 9.12
CA ASN A 107 -13.12 -17.41 9.91
C ASN A 107 -14.20 -18.48 10.13
N GLN A 108 -15.06 -18.26 11.13
CA GLN A 108 -16.15 -19.19 11.48
C GLN A 108 -17.20 -19.38 10.37
N ASP A 109 -17.29 -18.42 9.44
CA ASP A 109 -18.18 -18.46 8.28
C ASP A 109 -17.58 -19.21 7.07
N GLY A 110 -16.37 -19.79 7.22
CA GLY A 110 -15.66 -20.47 6.14
C GLY A 110 -14.97 -19.52 5.17
N SER A 111 -14.83 -18.23 5.50
CA SER A 111 -14.00 -17.30 4.75
C SER A 111 -12.52 -17.38 5.17
N VAL A 112 -11.61 -17.08 4.23
CA VAL A 112 -10.17 -17.00 4.50
C VAL A 112 -9.75 -15.54 4.54
N THR A 113 -9.12 -15.11 5.63
CA THR A 113 -8.55 -13.77 5.78
C THR A 113 -7.03 -13.83 5.76
N VAL A 114 -6.42 -13.01 4.92
CA VAL A 114 -4.96 -12.85 4.83
C VAL A 114 -4.61 -11.42 5.22
N SER A 115 -3.75 -11.29 6.24
CA SER A 115 -3.21 -10.02 6.73
C SER A 115 -1.71 -9.96 6.52
N LEU A 116 -1.25 -8.87 5.90
CA LEU A 116 0.14 -8.66 5.51
C LEU A 116 0.64 -7.31 6.04
N ALA A 117 1.93 -7.26 6.36
CA ALA A 117 2.61 -6.05 6.81
C ALA A 117 3.90 -5.85 6.03
N LYS A 118 4.16 -4.63 5.55
CA LYS A 118 5.37 -4.28 4.81
C LYS A 118 5.87 -2.89 5.18
N ARG A 119 7.18 -2.67 5.15
CA ARG A 119 7.80 -1.35 5.30
C ARG A 119 8.07 -0.78 3.92
N VAL A 120 7.43 0.34 3.58
CA VAL A 120 7.67 1.06 2.33
C VAL A 120 8.59 2.23 2.64
N PRO A 121 9.79 2.26 2.04
CA PRO A 121 10.77 3.27 2.38
C PRO A 121 10.39 4.61 1.74
N HIS A 122 10.56 5.72 2.48
CA HIS A 122 10.40 7.06 1.94
C HIS A 122 11.55 7.37 0.98
N LEU A 123 11.34 8.16 -0.07
CA LEU A 123 12.39 8.52 -1.02
C LEU A 123 13.10 9.80 -0.60
N PHE A 124 12.35 10.81 -0.17
CA PHE A 124 12.89 12.11 0.22
C PHE A 124 12.90 12.35 1.73
N ALA A 125 11.88 11.90 2.47
CA ALA A 125 11.80 12.15 3.91
C ALA A 125 13.01 11.61 4.68
N ARG A 126 13.59 10.48 4.27
CA ARG A 126 14.80 9.90 4.89
C ARG A 126 16.03 10.81 4.89
N ALA A 127 16.07 11.84 4.03
CA ALA A 127 17.16 12.80 3.96
C ALA A 127 17.05 13.92 5.02
N LEU A 128 15.89 14.01 5.70
CA LEU A 128 15.63 15.02 6.72
C LEU A 128 16.00 14.47 8.12
N PRO A 129 16.82 15.19 8.90
CA PRO A 129 17.14 14.78 10.26
C PRO A 129 15.89 14.62 11.13
N GLY A 130 15.72 13.45 11.75
CA GLY A 130 14.58 13.15 12.64
C GLY A 130 13.28 12.76 11.92
N ALA A 131 13.26 12.72 10.59
CA ALA A 131 12.16 12.16 9.83
C ALA A 131 12.25 10.62 9.75
N PRO A 132 11.13 9.91 9.56
CA PRO A 132 11.15 8.47 9.40
C PRO A 132 11.73 8.04 8.06
N ASP A 133 12.48 6.94 8.05
CA ASP A 133 13.05 6.34 6.83
C ASP A 133 12.01 5.56 6.01
N ASP A 134 10.96 5.09 6.66
CA ASP A 134 9.92 4.26 6.06
C ASP A 134 8.54 4.44 6.71
N LYS A 135 7.53 3.88 6.05
CA LYS A 135 6.17 3.75 6.54
C LYS A 135 5.78 2.28 6.59
N LEU A 136 5.36 1.81 7.76
CA LEU A 136 4.67 0.51 7.87
C LEU A 136 3.29 0.62 7.21
N VAL A 137 3.03 -0.28 6.27
CA VAL A 137 1.75 -0.45 5.60
C VAL A 137 1.18 -1.82 5.93
N LEU A 138 -0.13 -1.87 6.14
CA LEU A 138 -0.87 -3.08 6.45
C LEU A 138 -1.93 -3.27 5.37
N ALA A 139 -2.15 -4.51 4.97
CA ALA A 139 -3.27 -4.86 4.10
C ALA A 139 -3.92 -6.15 4.61
N THR A 140 -5.25 -6.16 4.60
CA THR A 140 -6.04 -7.32 4.96
C THR A 140 -7.07 -7.54 3.87
N ALA A 141 -7.21 -8.79 3.42
CA ALA A 141 -8.22 -9.19 2.47
C ALA A 141 -8.90 -10.47 2.95
N THR A 142 -10.20 -10.57 2.67
CA THR A 142 -11.02 -11.73 3.03
C THR A 142 -11.70 -12.26 1.78
N ALA A 143 -11.66 -13.58 1.58
CA ALA A 143 -12.28 -14.26 0.47
C ALA A 143 -13.22 -15.37 0.96
N THR A 144 -14.36 -15.51 0.28
CA THR A 144 -15.31 -16.62 0.48
C THR A 144 -15.39 -17.46 -0.78
N VAL A 145 -15.63 -18.76 -0.61
CA VAL A 145 -15.95 -19.64 -1.73
C VAL A 145 -17.41 -19.40 -2.11
N GLN A 146 -17.66 -18.68 -3.19
CA GLN A 146 -19.00 -18.58 -3.77
C GLN A 146 -19.26 -19.77 -4.69
N GLN A 147 -20.28 -20.55 -4.37
CA GLN A 147 -20.80 -21.61 -5.22
C GLN A 147 -21.47 -20.93 -6.44
N ARG A 148 -20.94 -21.16 -7.64
CA ARG A 148 -21.51 -20.65 -8.90
C ARG A 148 -22.44 -21.67 -9.52
#